data_AF-A0A3M2FQG3-F1
#
_entry.id   AF-A0A3M2FQG3-F1
#
_cell.length_a   1.000
_cell.length_b   1.000
_cell.length_c   1.000
_cell.angle_alpha   90.00
_cell.angle_beta   90.00
_cell.angle_gamma   90.00
#
_symmetry.space_group_name_H-M   'P 1'
#
loop_
_entity.id
_entity.type
_entity.pdbx_description
1 polymer ?
#
loop_
_entity_poly.entity_id
_entity_poly.type
_entity_poly.pdbx_seq_one_letter_code
_entity_poly.pdbx_strand_id
1 'polypeptide(L)'
;MTTPPDLSSALERLTLADLEELEDAAGVSIDDLFGDGAPRAKMLRASAFVVGRSADPDFTWDDAGRWTLADVVAAIGDQAEADPQAPSGASTGS
;
A
#
# COMPACT_ATOMS: atom_id res chain seq x y z
N MET A 1 8.08 0.75 -22.07
CA MET A 1 9.03 1.14 -21.02
C MET A 1 8.17 1.58 -19.84
N THR A 2 7.77 0.63 -18.99
CA THR A 2 6.94 0.94 -17.82
C THR A 2 7.85 1.60 -16.80
N THR A 3 7.63 2.87 -16.53
CA THR A 3 8.24 3.58 -15.40
C THR A 3 7.96 2.76 -14.14
N PRO A 4 8.96 2.43 -13.30
CA PRO A 4 8.68 1.77 -12.04
C PRO A 4 7.65 2.61 -11.27
N PRO A 5 6.63 2.00 -10.65
CA PRO A 5 5.62 2.76 -9.94
C PRO A 5 6.31 3.64 -8.91
N ASP A 6 6.13 4.94 -9.06
CA ASP A 6 6.68 5.91 -8.12
C ASP A 6 5.97 5.71 -6.78
N LEU A 7 6.75 5.67 -5.71
CA LEU A 7 6.25 5.40 -4.36
C LEU A 7 5.13 6.39 -3.99
N SER A 8 5.22 7.63 -4.47
CA SER A 8 4.18 8.66 -4.26
C SER A 8 2.83 8.22 -4.83
N SER A 9 2.77 7.77 -6.07
CA SER A 9 1.53 7.31 -6.72
C SER A 9 0.97 6.02 -6.14
N ALA A 10 1.84 5.22 -5.54
CA ALA A 10 1.47 4.00 -4.83
C ALA A 10 0.66 4.33 -3.57
N LEU A 11 1.02 5.41 -2.86
CA LEU A 11 0.42 5.83 -1.61
C LEU A 11 -0.90 6.58 -1.79
N GLU A 12 -1.09 7.25 -2.94
CA GLU A 12 -2.37 7.89 -3.31
C GLU A 12 -3.56 6.90 -3.37
N ARG A 13 -3.28 5.59 -3.37
CA ARG A 13 -4.28 4.52 -3.41
C ARG A 13 -4.67 4.00 -2.03
N LEU A 14 -3.95 4.38 -0.98
CA LEU A 14 -4.26 3.98 0.39
C LEU A 14 -5.55 4.70 0.84
N THR A 15 -6.41 3.97 1.55
CA THR A 15 -7.59 4.58 2.17
C THR A 15 -7.19 5.42 3.38
N LEU A 16 -8.10 6.26 3.88
CA LEU A 16 -7.83 7.03 5.11
C LEU A 16 -7.54 6.11 6.32
N ALA A 17 -8.19 4.95 6.39
CA ALA A 17 -7.93 3.95 7.43
C ALA A 17 -6.52 3.35 7.29
N ASP A 18 -6.08 3.11 6.04
CA ASP A 18 -4.72 2.65 5.75
C ASP A 18 -3.67 3.69 6.14
N LEU A 19 -3.96 4.99 5.94
CA LEU A 19 -3.10 6.09 6.35
C LEU A 19 -3.04 6.22 7.88
N GLU A 20 -4.17 6.10 8.58
CA GLU A 20 -4.20 6.07 10.05
C GLU A 20 -3.38 4.89 10.60
N GLU A 21 -3.55 3.70 10.03
CA GLU A 21 -2.77 2.51 10.42
C GLU A 21 -1.28 2.70 10.12
N LEU A 22 -0.94 3.40 9.04
CA LEU A 22 0.43 3.76 8.68
C LEU A 22 1.06 4.70 9.72
N GLU A 23 0.34 5.73 10.16
CA GLU A 23 0.78 6.66 11.21
C GLU A 23 0.95 5.96 12.56
N ASP A 24 -0.03 5.12 12.95
CA ASP A 24 0.03 4.33 14.18
C ASP A 24 1.23 3.38 14.18
N ALA A 25 1.46 2.69 13.06
CA ALA A 25 2.55 1.72 12.94
C ALA A 25 3.92 2.40 12.84
N ALA A 26 4.01 3.54 12.17
CA ALA A 26 5.25 4.31 12.06
C ALA A 26 5.56 5.14 13.32
N GLY A 27 4.54 5.46 14.13
CA GLY A 27 4.63 6.31 15.32
C GLY A 27 5.01 7.76 15.00
N VAL A 28 4.70 8.22 13.79
CA VAL A 28 4.96 9.57 13.27
C VAL A 28 3.84 9.95 12.30
N SER A 29 3.66 11.25 12.08
CA SER A 29 2.65 11.72 11.13
C SER A 29 2.99 11.36 9.68
N ILE A 30 1.98 11.31 8.82
CA ILE A 30 2.13 11.22 7.36
C ILE A 30 3.06 12.33 6.86
N ASP A 31 2.90 13.56 7.34
CA ASP A 31 3.73 14.69 6.91
C ASP A 31 5.22 14.46 7.24
N ASP A 32 5.53 13.94 8.43
CA ASP A 32 6.89 13.56 8.84
C ASP A 32 7.45 12.36 8.03
N LEU A 33 6.58 11.48 7.54
CA LEU A 33 6.97 10.35 6.68
C LEU A 33 7.30 10.80 5.25
N PHE A 34 6.67 11.88 4.78
CA PHE A 34 6.87 12.45 3.44
C PHE A 34 7.80 13.67 3.42
N GLY A 35 8.22 14.14 4.59
CA GLY A 35 9.16 15.24 4.72
C GLY A 35 10.54 14.95 4.12
N ASP A 36 11.23 16.02 3.73
CA ASP A 36 12.59 15.92 3.21
C ASP A 36 13.53 15.40 4.30
N GLY A 37 14.20 14.26 4.05
CA GLY A 37 15.05 13.58 5.05
C GLY A 37 14.33 12.55 5.94
N ALA A 38 13.05 12.27 5.70
CA ALA A 38 12.30 11.25 6.43
C ALA A 38 12.95 9.86 6.36
N PRO A 39 12.84 9.03 7.42
CA PRO A 39 13.39 7.68 7.44
C PRO A 39 12.61 6.75 6.49
N ARG A 40 12.96 6.78 5.20
CA ARG A 40 12.31 6.02 4.11
C ARG A 40 12.10 4.54 4.44
N ALA A 41 13.04 3.90 5.13
CA ALA A 41 12.91 2.49 5.52
C ALA A 41 11.75 2.24 6.50
N LYS A 42 11.47 3.18 7.41
CA LYS A 42 10.37 3.07 8.38
C LYS A 42 9.03 3.23 7.69
N MET A 43 8.94 4.19 6.77
CA MET A 43 7.78 4.39 5.90
C MET A 43 7.49 3.15 5.05
N LEU A 44 8.51 2.60 4.37
CA LEU A 44 8.37 1.43 3.51
C LEU A 44 7.90 0.19 4.27
N ARG A 45 8.44 -0.04 5.48
CA ARG A 45 7.97 -1.14 6.35
C ARG A 45 6.54 -0.93 6.80
N ALA A 46 6.16 0.31 7.09
CA ALA A 46 4.78 0.64 7.42
C ALA A 46 3.83 0.35 6.25
N SER A 47 4.20 0.76 5.03
CA SER A 47 3.41 0.48 3.83
C SER A 47 3.31 -1.02 3.56
N ALA A 48 4.40 -1.77 3.76
CA ALA A 48 4.42 -3.22 3.65
C ALA A 48 3.47 -3.89 4.65
N PHE A 49 3.40 -3.38 5.89
CA PHE A 49 2.50 -3.89 6.91
C PHE A 49 1.04 -3.69 6.54
N VAL A 50 0.65 -2.48 6.16
CA VAL A 50 -0.73 -2.15 5.79
C VAL A 50 -1.19 -2.96 4.58
N VAL A 51 -0.35 -3.04 3.54
CA VAL A 51 -0.65 -3.86 2.34
C VAL A 51 -0.72 -5.34 2.68
N GLY A 52 0.23 -5.85 3.47
CA GLY A 52 0.24 -7.24 3.92
C GLY A 52 -1.00 -7.57 4.76
N ARG A 53 -1.43 -6.66 5.63
CA ARG A 53 -2.60 -6.82 6.52
C ARG A 53 -3.92 -6.79 5.75
N SER A 54 -3.98 -6.02 4.66
CA SER A 54 -5.13 -5.99 3.75
C SER A 54 -5.34 -7.35 3.05
N ALA A 55 -4.25 -8.07 2.76
CA ALA A 55 -4.31 -9.41 2.16
C ALA A 55 -4.40 -10.55 3.20
N ASP A 56 -3.78 -10.37 4.38
CA ASP A 56 -3.72 -11.35 5.45
C ASP A 56 -3.84 -10.65 6.83
N PRO A 57 -4.97 -10.78 7.56
CA PRO A 57 -5.19 -10.04 8.80
C PRO A 57 -4.23 -10.42 9.94
N ASP A 58 -3.60 -11.60 9.86
CA ASP A 58 -2.60 -12.09 10.80
C ASP A 58 -1.17 -11.60 10.47
N PHE A 59 -0.99 -10.86 9.36
CA PHE A 59 0.29 -10.33 8.94
C PHE A 59 0.88 -9.42 10.02
N THR A 60 2.14 -9.65 10.39
CA THR A 60 2.79 -8.96 11.49
C THR A 60 3.77 -7.88 11.02
N TRP A 61 4.11 -6.97 11.94
CA TRP A 61 5.16 -6.00 11.70
C TRP A 61 6.53 -6.63 11.39
N ASP A 62 6.81 -7.82 11.94
CA ASP A 62 8.04 -8.56 11.65
C ASP A 62 8.07 -9.04 10.20
N ASP A 63 6.96 -9.58 9.72
CA ASP A 63 6.81 -10.04 8.33
C ASP A 63 7.01 -8.89 7.34
N ALA A 64 6.44 -7.71 7.64
CA ALA A 64 6.66 -6.49 6.87
C ALA A 64 8.15 -6.10 6.75
N GLY A 65 8.94 -6.36 7.80
CA GLY A 65 10.37 -6.08 7.83
C GLY A 65 11.22 -7.05 7.00
N ARG A 66 10.64 -8.17 6.55
CA ARG A 66 11.30 -9.17 5.71
C ARG A 66 11.11 -8.89 4.22
N TRP A 67 10.19 -8.01 3.85
CA TRP A 67 9.95 -7.63 2.48
C TRP A 67 11.09 -6.77 1.94
N THR A 68 11.53 -7.07 0.72
CA THR A 68 12.46 -6.22 0.00
C THR A 68 11.73 -4.98 -0.51
N LEU A 69 12.48 -3.91 -0.83
CA LEU A 69 11.90 -2.74 -1.49
C LEU A 69 11.16 -3.13 -2.78
N ALA A 70 11.65 -4.12 -3.52
CA ALA A 70 11.00 -4.61 -4.73
C ALA A 70 9.64 -5.25 -4.42
N ASP A 71 9.53 -6.01 -3.34
CA ASP A 71 8.27 -6.64 -2.91
C ASP A 71 7.23 -5.56 -2.53
N VAL A 72 7.65 -4.52 -1.81
CA VAL A 72 6.77 -3.40 -1.43
C VAL A 72 6.29 -2.64 -2.66
N VAL A 73 7.20 -2.30 -3.57
CA VAL A 73 6.86 -1.59 -4.82
C VAL A 73 5.95 -2.44 -5.71
N ALA A 74 6.18 -3.75 -5.78
CA ALA A 74 5.31 -4.67 -6.52
C ALA A 74 3.93 -4.78 -5.88
N ALA A 75 3.84 -4.92 -4.55
CA ALA A 75 2.58 -5.09 -3.84
C ALA A 75 1.68 -3.84 -3.93
N ILE A 76 2.27 -2.64 -3.86
CA ILE A 76 1.51 -1.40 -4.03
C ILE A 76 1.26 -1.10 -5.52
N GLY A 77 2.17 -1.49 -6.41
CA GLY A 77 2.05 -1.34 -7.86
C GLY A 77 1.01 -2.26 -8.50
N ASP A 78 0.84 -3.50 -8.01
CA ASP A 78 -0.22 -4.45 -8.40
C ASP A 78 -1.61 -3.93 -8.00
N GLN A 79 -1.63 -3.08 -6.96
CA GLN A 79 -2.61 -2.04 -6.70
C GLN A 79 -3.25 -1.50 -7.98
N ALA A 80 -2.40 -1.11 -8.95
CA ALA A 80 -2.76 -0.36 -10.14
C ALA A 80 -3.57 -1.11 -11.19
N GLU A 81 -3.55 -2.43 -11.21
CA GLU A 81 -4.29 -3.23 -12.21
C GLU A 81 -5.56 -3.89 -11.65
N ALA A 82 -5.86 -3.73 -10.36
CA ALA A 82 -7.16 -4.06 -9.79
C ALA A 82 -8.22 -3.02 -10.20
N ASP A 83 -8.56 -2.99 -11.50
CA ASP A 83 -9.81 -2.43 -12.00
C ASP A 83 -10.97 -3.16 -11.30
N PRO A 84 -11.90 -2.46 -10.63
CA PRO A 84 -13.09 -3.10 -10.10
C PRO A 84 -13.94 -3.50 -11.30
N GLN A 85 -13.83 -4.76 -11.73
CA GLN A 85 -14.76 -5.32 -12.71
C GLN A 85 -16.16 -5.18 -12.11
N ALA A 86 -16.88 -4.17 -12.59
CA ALA A 86 -18.28 -3.93 -12.28
C ALA A 86 -19.05 -5.24 -12.50
N PRO A 87 -20.02 -5.59 -11.64
CA PRO A 87 -20.81 -6.79 -11.86
C PRO A 87 -21.52 -6.66 -13.20
N SER A 88 -21.07 -7.43 -14.21
CA SER A 88 -21.81 -7.66 -15.44
C SER A 88 -23.02 -8.53 -15.11
N GLY A 89 -24.01 -7.90 -14.49
CA GLY A 89 -25.38 -8.36 -14.35
C GLY A 89 -26.29 -7.43 -15.14
N ALA A 90 -26.12 -7.38 -16.47
CA ALA A 90 -27.15 -6.85 -17.36
C ALA A 90 -27.90 -8.05 -17.96
N SER A 91 -29.03 -8.34 -17.34
CA SER A 91 -30.03 -9.29 -17.77
C SER A 91 -30.37 -9.14 -19.26
N THR A 92 -30.18 -10.21 -20.03
CA THR A 92 -30.85 -10.37 -21.33
C THR A 92 -31.97 -11.41 -21.14
N GLY A 93 -33.21 -10.93 -21.11
CA GLY A 93 -34.43 -11.73 -21.08
C GLY A 93 -35.61 -10.83 -20.68
N SER A 94 -36.69 -10.69 -21.44
CA SER A 94 -37.15 -11.30 -22.69
C SER A 94 -38.03 -10.28 -23.41
#